data_AF-A0A9P0Z9A1-F1
#
_entry.id   AF-A0A9P0Z9A1-F1
#
_cell.length_a   1.000
_cell.length_b   1.000
_cell.length_c   1.000
_cell.angle_alpha   90.00
_cell.angle_beta   90.00
_cell.angle_gamma   90.00
#
_symmetry.space_group_name_H-M   'P 1'
#
loop_
_entity.id
_entity.type
_entity.pdbx_description
1 polymer ?
#
loop_
_entity_poly.entity_id
_entity_poly.type
_entity_poly.pdbx_seq_one_letter_code
_entity_poly.pdbx_strand_id
1 'polypeptide(L)'
;MFMSLSAWREAWDHCIPVLTVDGTFMKGYFKGTLLTACTRDANRQLVPLAFGICDSENKDSWKWFFSQLKLALSYRHNLYIVSDRNAGIIKSVKDVFPSAGHGYCV
;
A
#
# COMPACT_ATOMS: atom_id res chain seq x y z
N MET A 1 13.00 -4.75 1.54
CA MET A 1 13.12 -4.46 0.08
C MET A 1 11.83 -3.83 -0.41
N PHE A 2 11.85 -2.79 -1.24
CA PHE A 2 10.66 -2.17 -1.86
C PHE A 2 10.77 -2.23 -3.39
N MET A 3 9.68 -2.52 -4.09
CA MET A 3 9.63 -2.51 -5.54
C MET A 3 8.35 -1.85 -6.05
N SER A 4 8.48 -1.03 -7.08
CA SER A 4 7.37 -0.40 -7.82
C SER A 4 7.83 -0.17 -9.26
N LEU A 5 7.12 -0.74 -10.23
CA LEU A 5 7.48 -0.62 -11.65
C LEU A 5 7.08 0.75 -12.21
N SER A 6 7.89 1.31 -13.11
CA SER A 6 7.60 2.60 -13.76
C SER A 6 6.20 2.62 -14.40
N ALA A 7 5.86 1.58 -15.17
CA ALA A 7 4.56 1.46 -15.82
C ALA A 7 3.38 1.49 -14.84
N TRP A 8 3.53 0.92 -13.64
CA TRP A 8 2.49 0.95 -12.61
C TRP A 8 2.36 2.32 -11.94
N ARG A 9 3.49 2.99 -11.73
CA ARG A 9 3.53 4.35 -11.18
C ARG A 9 2.90 5.35 -12.14
N GLU A 10 3.11 5.17 -13.44
CA GLU A 10 2.46 5.96 -14.49
C GLU A 10 0.95 5.65 -14.58
N ALA A 11 0.58 4.37 -14.48
CA ALA A 11 -0.83 3.97 -14.49
C ALA A 11 -1.65 4.56 -13.31
N TRP A 12 -1.03 4.79 -12.16
CA TRP A 12 -1.66 5.36 -10.97
C TRP A 12 -2.42 6.67 -11.24
N ASP A 13 -1.88 7.54 -12.11
CA ASP A 13 -2.51 8.83 -12.44
C ASP A 13 -3.85 8.68 -13.19
N HIS A 14 -4.04 7.52 -13.83
CA HIS A 14 -5.23 7.17 -14.59
C HIS A 14 -6.17 6.21 -13.82
N CYS A 15 -5.76 5.74 -12.65
CA CYS A 15 -6.55 4.85 -11.80
C CYS A 15 -7.46 5.62 -10.84
N ILE A 16 -8.42 4.91 -10.26
CA ILE A 16 -9.25 5.41 -9.17
C ILE A 16 -8.30 5.73 -7.99
N PRO A 17 -8.41 6.89 -7.31
CA PRO A 17 -7.51 7.28 -6.21
C PRO A 17 -7.81 6.51 -4.92
N VAL A 18 -7.84 5.18 -5.01
CA VAL A 18 -8.01 4.24 -3.90
C VAL A 18 -6.81 3.31 -3.88
N LEU A 19 -6.14 3.26 -2.73
CA LEU A 19 -5.11 2.28 -2.44
C LEU A 19 -5.69 1.18 -1.58
N THR A 20 -5.62 -0.07 -2.05
CA THR A 20 -5.88 -1.24 -1.24
C THR A 20 -4.55 -1.84 -0.83
N VAL A 21 -4.33 -2.03 0.46
CA VAL A 21 -3.10 -2.58 1.01
C VAL A 21 -3.37 -3.81 1.85
N ASP A 22 -2.44 -4.75 1.80
CA ASP A 22 -2.52 -6.00 2.56
C ASP A 22 -1.13 -6.54 2.87
N GLY A 23 -1.04 -7.34 3.94
CA GLY A 23 0.16 -8.02 4.39
C GLY A 23 -0.06 -9.52 4.45
N THR A 24 0.90 -10.31 3.97
CA THR A 24 0.84 -11.77 4.10
C THR A 24 2.17 -12.36 4.52
N PHE A 25 2.12 -13.43 5.32
CA PHE A 25 3.32 -14.14 5.75
C PHE A 25 3.90 -14.95 4.60
N MET A 26 5.19 -14.76 4.33
CA MET A 26 5.90 -15.56 3.36
C MET A 26 6.16 -16.96 3.92
N LYS A 27 5.94 -17.99 3.09
CA LYS A 27 6.24 -19.38 3.40
C LYS A 27 7.53 -19.80 2.68
N GLY A 28 8.39 -20.53 3.36
CA GLY A 28 9.63 -21.08 2.80
C GLY A 28 10.85 -20.79 3.66
N TYR A 29 12.04 -20.88 3.05
CA TYR A 29 13.32 -20.65 3.73
C TYR A 29 13.46 -19.20 4.19
N PHE A 30 12.98 -18.26 3.37
CA PHE A 30 12.95 -16.84 3.69
C PHE A 30 11.64 -16.51 4.40
N LYS A 31 11.75 -16.33 5.72
CA LYS A 31 10.66 -15.83 6.56
C LYS A 31 10.46 -14.32 6.32
N GLY A 32 9.32 -13.81 6.74
CA GLY A 32 8.99 -12.39 6.71
C GLY A 32 7.55 -12.14 6.28
N THR A 33 7.26 -10.88 6.00
CA THR A 33 5.96 -10.41 5.55
C THR A 33 6.12 -9.72 4.20
N LEU A 34 5.29 -10.12 3.24
CA LEU A 34 5.09 -9.42 1.98
C LEU A 34 3.95 -8.42 2.16
N LEU A 35 4.27 -7.14 2.05
CA LEU A 35 3.33 -6.03 2.01
C LEU A 35 3.04 -5.67 0.56
N THR A 36 1.78 -5.39 0.25
CA THR A 36 1.34 -5.06 -1.10
C THR A 36 0.49 -3.80 -1.11
N ALA A 37 0.56 -3.06 -2.21
CA ALA A 37 -0.32 -1.94 -2.50
C ALA A 37 -0.83 -2.05 -3.94
N CYS A 38 -2.14 -1.98 -4.09
CA CYS A 38 -2.84 -2.07 -5.35
C CYS A 38 -3.85 -0.93 -5.49
N THR A 39 -4.27 -0.66 -6.71
CA THR A 39 -5.41 0.20 -7.02
C THR A 39 -6.34 -0.49 -8.01
N ARG A 40 -7.36 0.21 -8.48
CA ARG A 40 -8.23 -0.24 -9.56
C ARG A 40 -8.25 0.77 -10.69
N ASP A 41 -8.18 0.27 -11.92
CA ASP A 41 -8.36 1.09 -13.10
C ASP A 41 -9.86 1.41 -13.35
N ALA A 42 -10.13 2.17 -14.42
CA ALA A 42 -11.50 2.50 -14.83
C ALA A 42 -12.34 1.27 -15.21
N ASN A 43 -11.70 0.17 -15.61
CA ASN A 43 -12.33 -1.10 -15.94
C ASN A 43 -12.52 -2.01 -14.72
N ARG A 44 -12.26 -1.51 -13.51
CA ARG A 44 -12.35 -2.23 -12.22
C ARG A 44 -11.35 -3.40 -12.12
N GLN A 45 -10.32 -3.43 -12.96
CA GLN A 45 -9.24 -4.39 -12.87
C GLN A 45 -8.25 -3.95 -11.79
N LEU A 46 -7.69 -4.93 -11.08
CA LEU A 46 -6.69 -4.66 -10.06
C LEU A 46 -5.36 -4.30 -10.74
N VAL A 47 -4.80 -3.16 -10.37
CA VAL A 47 -3.49 -2.71 -10.83
C VAL A 47 -2.52 -2.76 -9.64
N PRO A 48 -1.51 -3.64 -9.65
CA PRO A 48 -0.48 -3.61 -8.62
C PRO A 48 0.33 -2.32 -8.74
N LEU A 49 0.65 -1.69 -7.61
CA LEU A 49 1.44 -0.45 -7.58
C LEU A 49 2.81 -0.67 -6.95
N ALA A 50 2.86 -1.42 -5.85
CA ALA A 50 4.11 -1.70 -5.17
C ALA A 50 4.01 -2.95 -4.30
N PHE A 51 5.18 -3.52 -3.99
CA PHE A 51 5.32 -4.52 -2.94
C PHE A 51 6.58 -4.28 -2.11
N GLY A 52 6.52 -4.71 -0.85
CA GLY A 52 7.59 -4.57 0.12
C GLY A 52 7.80 -5.87 0.89
N ILE A 53 9.05 -6.22 1.14
CA ILE A 53 9.42 -7.34 2.02
C ILE A 53 10.02 -6.76 3.29
N CYS A 54 9.44 -7.14 4.43
CA CYS A 54 9.88 -6.79 5.78
C CYS A 54 9.94 -8.02 6.69
N ASP A 55 10.63 -7.90 7.83
CA ASP A 55 10.86 -9.03 8.74
C ASP A 55 9.57 -9.49 9.45
N SER A 56 8.63 -8.56 9.67
CA SER A 56 7.34 -8.85 10.28
C SER A 56 6.32 -7.74 9.98
N GLU A 57 5.06 -8.08 10.16
CA GLU A 57 3.95 -7.14 10.09
C GLU A 57 3.85 -6.34 11.40
N ASN A 58 4.53 -5.21 11.44
CA ASN A 58 4.55 -4.32 12.60
C ASN A 58 4.41 -2.86 12.15
N LYS A 59 4.26 -1.96 13.14
CA LYS A 59 4.07 -0.53 12.89
C LYS A 59 5.22 0.09 12.09
N ASP A 60 6.47 -0.26 12.39
CA ASP A 60 7.63 0.34 11.72
C ASP A 60 7.74 -0.15 10.27
N SER A 61 7.47 -1.43 10.02
CA SER A 61 7.37 -1.99 8.67
C SER A 61 6.29 -1.29 7.83
N TRP A 62 5.09 -1.10 8.38
CA TRP A 62 4.00 -0.41 7.69
C TRP A 62 4.31 1.07 7.45
N LYS A 63 4.84 1.77 8.45
CA LYS A 63 5.24 3.17 8.30
C LYS A 63 6.32 3.34 7.24
N TRP A 64 7.32 2.46 7.22
CA TRP A 64 8.35 2.43 6.20
C TRP A 64 7.74 2.18 4.81
N PHE A 65 6.89 1.17 4.66
CA PHE A 65 6.26 0.82 3.39
C PHE A 65 5.42 1.98 2.82
N PHE A 66 4.57 2.59 3.64
CA PHE A 66 3.79 3.77 3.25
C PHE A 66 4.66 4.97 2.89
N SER A 67 5.78 5.16 3.59
CA SER A 67 6.72 6.25 3.27
C SER A 67 7.37 6.03 1.90
N GLN A 68 7.75 4.79 1.56
CA GLN A 68 8.25 4.46 0.22
C GLN A 68 7.16 4.63 -0.84
N LEU A 69 5.93 4.19 -0.55
CA LEU A 69 4.79 4.34 -1.45
C LEU A 69 4.50 5.82 -1.77
N LYS A 70 4.54 6.68 -0.77
CA LYS A 70 4.36 8.14 -0.91
C LYS A 70 5.44 8.80 -1.77
N LEU A 71 6.67 8.29 -1.73
CA LEU A 71 7.77 8.77 -2.57
C LEU A 71 7.66 8.24 -4.01
N ALA A 72 7.16 7.01 -4.17
CA ALA A 72 7.06 6.37 -5.48
C ALA A 72 5.90 6.91 -6.32
N LEU A 73 4.74 7.17 -5.71
CA LEU A 73 3.52 7.57 -6.40
C LEU A 73 3.34 9.09 -6.43
N SER A 74 2.77 9.59 -7.52
CA SER A 74 2.31 10.97 -7.62
C SER A 74 1.20 11.27 -6.59
N TYR A 75 1.13 12.52 -6.16
CA TYR A 75 0.07 12.99 -5.26
C TYR A 75 -1.29 13.00 -5.97
N ARG A 76 -2.33 12.50 -5.28
CA ARG A 76 -3.71 12.50 -5.75
C ARG A 76 -4.62 13.14 -4.70
N HIS A 77 -5.49 14.06 -5.12
CA HIS A 77 -6.54 14.57 -4.24
C HIS A 77 -7.56 13.47 -3.94
N ASN A 78 -8.26 13.57 -2.79
CA ASN A 78 -9.28 12.60 -2.37
C ASN A 78 -8.80 11.14 -2.30
N LEU A 79 -7.52 10.94 -1.97
CA LEU A 79 -6.97 9.61 -1.76
C LEU A 79 -7.74 8.86 -0.66
N TYR A 80 -8.17 7.65 -0.95
CA TYR A 80 -8.73 6.72 0.03
C TYR A 80 -7.83 5.51 0.18
N ILE A 81 -7.56 5.08 1.41
CA ILE A 81 -6.79 3.87 1.71
C ILE A 81 -7.73 2.84 2.34
N VAL A 82 -7.68 1.62 1.84
CA VAL A 82 -8.46 0.48 2.33
C VAL A 82 -7.48 -0.60 2.78
N SER A 83 -7.64 -1.07 4.01
CA SER A 83 -6.76 -2.09 4.61
C SER A 83 -7.54 -2.99 5.56
N ASP A 84 -6.90 -4.03 6.08
CA ASP A 84 -7.42 -4.73 7.26
C ASP A 84 -7.46 -3.80 8.50
N ARG A 85 -7.92 -4.35 9.63
CA ARG A 85 -8.08 -3.62 10.90
C ARG A 85 -6.81 -3.65 11.78
N ASN A 86 -5.64 -3.97 11.22
CA ASN A 86 -4.39 -4.02 11.96
C ASN A 86 -4.03 -2.62 12.49
N ALA A 87 -3.80 -2.51 13.80
CA ALA A 87 -3.50 -1.25 14.47
C ALA A 87 -2.21 -0.58 13.94
N GLY A 88 -1.23 -1.38 13.50
CA GLY A 88 0.00 -0.91 12.85
C GLY A 88 -0.29 -0.21 11.53
N ILE A 89 -1.20 -0.75 10.72
CA ILE A 89 -1.63 -0.11 9.46
C ILE A 89 -2.36 1.18 9.75
N ILE A 90 -3.40 1.12 10.58
CA ILE A 90 -4.26 2.27 10.91
C ILE A 90 -3.41 3.45 11.38
N LYS A 91 -2.44 3.20 12.27
CA LYS A 91 -1.55 4.24 12.79
C LYS A 91 -0.61 4.78 11.70
N SER A 92 -0.05 3.90 10.87
CA SER A 92 0.89 4.29 9.82
C SER A 92 0.22 5.08 8.69
N VAL A 93 -1.03 4.76 8.34
CA VAL A 93 -1.84 5.56 7.41
C VAL A 93 -2.02 6.98 7.94
N LYS A 94 -2.42 7.14 9.20
CA LYS A 94 -2.58 8.47 9.83
C LYS A 94 -1.27 9.26 9.87
N ASP A 95 -0.15 8.59 10.17
CA ASP A 95 1.17 9.22 10.25
C ASP A 95 1.69 9.68 8.87
N VAL A 96 1.48 8.92 7.80
CA VAL A 96 2.09 9.17 6.48
C VAL A 96 1.15 9.88 5.50
N PHE A 97 -0.15 9.56 5.56
CA PHE A 97 -1.21 10.10 4.70
C PHE A 97 -2.33 10.74 5.55
N PRO A 98 -2.05 11.80 6.33
CA PRO A 98 -2.99 12.37 7.29
C PRO A 98 -4.28 12.93 6.65
N SER A 99 -4.23 13.29 5.37
CA SER A 99 -5.36 13.82 4.60
C SER A 99 -6.14 12.76 3.83
N ALA A 100 -5.69 11.51 3.83
CA ALA A 100 -6.39 10.43 3.13
C ALA A 100 -7.57 9.93 3.96
N GLY A 101 -8.67 9.60 3.29
CA GLY A 101 -9.72 8.80 3.91
C GLY A 101 -9.21 7.39 4.19
N HIS A 102 -9.67 6.76 5.26
CA HIS A 102 -9.30 5.38 5.60
C HIS A 102 -10.55 4.54 5.81
N GLY A 103 -10.61 3.40 5.13
CA GLY A 103 -11.67 2.40 5.22
C GLY A 103 -11.10 1.03 5.55
N TYR A 104 -11.98 0.13 6.02
CA TYR A 104 -11.60 -1.23 6.34
C TYR A 104 -12.07 -2.19 5.24
N CYS A 105 -11.23 -3.18 4.91
CA CYS A 105 -11.64 -4.35 4.15
C CYS A 105 -12.82 -5.05 4.88
N VAL A 106 -13.78 -5.54 4.11
CA VAL A 106 -14.98 -6.27 4.57
C VAL A 106 -14.73 -7.77 4.50
#